data_AF-A0A948A9R1-F1
#
_entry.id   AF-A0A948A9R1-F1
#
_cell.length_a   1.000
_cell.length_b   1.000
_cell.length_c   1.000
_cell.angle_alpha   90.00
_cell.angle_beta   90.00
_cell.angle_gamma   90.00
#
_symmetry.space_group_name_H-M   'P 1'
#
loop_
_entity.id
_entity.type
_entity.pdbx_description
1 polymer ?
#
loop_
_entity_poly.entity_id
_entity_poly.type
_entity_poly.pdbx_seq_one_letter_code
_entity_poly.pdbx_strand_id
1 'polypeptide(L)'
;MVKTSLMLLFLLWVPTTWAYFTVPGQGHLTLLDGTKQSLQFGFSFKQQNGAEVFQAGIQVVEVAELPSKYTLALVLHQDEQIWVTDWSNKPLQGFDWSVGKHSFKLSKNTDPKYQDKARGGYVLMFDNTPYFFHKNMAQIKFHFDKDGVSEVRIEGMFTPGR
;
A
#
# COMPACT_ATOMS: atom_id res chain seq x y z
N MET A 1 -62.62 12.70 -26.45
CA MET A 1 -61.88 13.98 -26.45
C MET A 1 -60.61 13.79 -25.65
N VAL A 2 -59.47 13.94 -26.32
CA VAL A 2 -58.11 13.84 -25.77
C VAL A 2 -57.80 15.13 -24.99
N LYS A 3 -57.27 15.02 -23.77
CA LYS A 3 -56.26 15.97 -23.26
C LYS A 3 -55.26 15.21 -22.39
N THR A 4 -54.19 14.81 -23.06
CA THR A 4 -52.84 14.60 -22.54
C THR A 4 -52.48 15.62 -21.46
N SER A 5 -51.91 15.16 -20.34
CA SER A 5 -51.09 16.01 -19.48
C SER A 5 -49.75 15.32 -19.25
N LEU A 6 -48.72 16.12 -19.44
CA LEU A 6 -47.38 15.79 -19.88
C LEU A 6 -46.56 15.19 -18.73
N MET A 7 -46.05 13.98 -18.95
CA MET A 7 -45.17 13.24 -18.07
C MET A 7 -43.80 13.93 -18.03
N LEU A 8 -43.45 14.57 -16.91
CA LEU A 8 -42.13 15.17 -16.70
C LEU A 8 -41.15 14.08 -16.22
N LEU A 9 -40.66 13.24 -17.14
CA LEU A 9 -39.60 12.28 -16.86
C LEU A 9 -38.24 12.96 -17.09
N PHE A 10 -37.72 13.65 -16.06
CA PHE A 10 -36.32 14.07 -16.06
C PHE A 10 -35.45 12.83 -15.94
N LEU A 11 -34.88 12.38 -17.06
CA LEU A 11 -33.75 11.47 -17.08
C LEU A 11 -32.61 12.10 -16.28
N LEU A 12 -32.41 11.65 -15.05
CA LEU A 12 -31.14 11.77 -14.35
C LEU A 12 -30.18 10.79 -15.03
N TRP A 13 -29.62 11.20 -16.17
CA TRP A 13 -28.35 10.64 -16.62
C TRP A 13 -27.30 11.11 -15.62
N VAL A 14 -27.14 10.34 -14.54
CA VAL A 14 -25.98 10.48 -13.67
C VAL A 14 -24.80 10.01 -14.52
N PRO A 15 -23.84 10.88 -14.90
CA PRO A 15 -22.61 10.35 -15.46
C PRO A 15 -22.02 9.41 -14.41
N THR A 16 -21.75 8.16 -14.80
CA THR A 16 -20.82 7.31 -14.06
C THR A 16 -19.51 8.09 -14.06
N THR A 17 -19.21 8.77 -12.97
CA THR A 17 -17.93 9.46 -12.81
C THR A 17 -16.91 8.37 -12.59
N TRP A 18 -16.05 8.17 -13.59
CA TRP A 18 -14.89 7.30 -13.45
C TRP A 18 -13.96 8.02 -12.48
N ALA A 19 -13.75 7.40 -11.33
CA ALA A 19 -13.04 8.07 -10.26
C ALA A 19 -11.54 7.82 -10.40
N TYR A 20 -10.82 8.88 -10.72
CA TYR A 20 -9.37 8.91 -10.76
C TYR A 20 -8.84 9.40 -9.42
N PHE A 21 -7.72 8.83 -8.99
CA PHE A 21 -7.08 9.23 -7.75
C PHE A 21 -5.57 9.28 -7.90
N THR A 22 -4.95 10.01 -6.98
CA THR A 22 -3.52 9.97 -6.73
C THR A 22 -3.31 9.93 -5.23
N VAL A 23 -2.70 8.85 -4.75
CA VAL A 23 -2.30 8.64 -3.36
C VAL A 23 -0.78 8.78 -3.32
N PRO A 24 -0.24 9.95 -2.94
CA PRO A 24 1.19 10.13 -2.86
C PRO A 24 1.77 9.22 -1.77
N GLY A 25 3.00 8.76 -1.98
CA GLY A 25 3.72 8.07 -0.95
C GLY A 25 5.20 8.36 -0.99
N GLN A 26 5.75 8.64 0.19
CA GLN A 26 7.10 9.14 0.38
C GLN A 26 7.72 8.51 1.62
N GLY A 27 9.04 8.40 1.64
CA GLY A 27 9.73 7.75 2.74
C GLY A 27 11.23 7.67 2.54
N HIS A 28 11.84 6.81 3.35
CA HIS A 28 13.26 6.51 3.29
C HIS A 28 13.48 5.02 3.54
N LEU A 29 14.37 4.43 2.75
CA LEU A 29 14.94 3.12 3.00
C LEU A 29 16.21 3.29 3.84
N THR A 30 16.46 2.37 4.77
CA THR A 30 17.75 2.27 5.47
C THR A 30 18.49 1.05 4.94
N LEU A 31 19.62 1.27 4.26
CA LEU A 31 20.45 0.22 3.67
C LEU A 31 21.31 -0.48 4.74
N LEU A 32 21.96 -1.59 4.37
CA LEU A 32 22.81 -2.36 5.30
C LEU A 32 24.03 -1.60 5.83
N ASP A 33 24.51 -0.58 5.13
CA ASP A 33 25.59 0.31 5.59
C ASP A 33 25.08 1.48 6.46
N GLY A 34 23.77 1.54 6.72
CA GLY A 34 23.10 2.62 7.46
C GLY A 34 22.73 3.84 6.60
N THR A 35 23.09 3.86 5.31
CA THR A 35 22.75 4.95 4.40
C THR A 35 21.24 5.03 4.21
N LYS A 36 20.70 6.26 4.21
CA LYS A 36 19.29 6.52 3.91
C LYS A 36 19.11 6.88 2.44
N GLN A 37 18.20 6.17 1.77
CA GLN A 37 17.79 6.46 0.39
C GLN A 37 16.35 6.95 0.38
N SER A 38 16.07 8.07 -0.31
CA SER A 38 14.70 8.54 -0.47
C SER A 38 13.86 7.54 -1.27
N LEU A 39 12.63 7.32 -0.82
CA LEU A 39 11.63 6.48 -1.45
C LEU A 39 10.46 7.36 -1.89
N GLN A 40 10.08 7.27 -3.17
CA GLN A 40 8.84 7.81 -3.71
C GLN A 40 8.03 6.64 -4.26
N PHE A 41 7.02 6.23 -3.52
CA PHE A 41 6.19 5.08 -3.86
C PHE A 41 4.76 5.34 -3.41
N GLY A 42 3.92 5.75 -4.35
CA GLY A 42 2.49 5.95 -4.17
C GLY A 42 1.69 5.19 -5.22
N PHE A 43 0.39 5.45 -5.26
CA PHE A 43 -0.54 4.82 -6.20
C PHE A 43 -1.31 5.88 -7.00
N SER A 44 -1.57 5.64 -8.27
CA SER A 44 -2.53 6.46 -9.02
C SER A 44 -3.30 5.64 -10.03
N PHE A 45 -4.55 6.02 -10.23
CA PHE A 45 -5.40 5.52 -11.30
C PHE A 45 -5.92 6.72 -12.09
N LYS A 46 -5.59 6.79 -13.38
CA LYS A 46 -5.86 7.95 -14.25
C LYS A 46 -6.03 7.52 -15.70
N GLN A 47 -6.72 8.34 -16.48
CA GLN A 47 -6.71 8.20 -17.93
C GLN A 47 -5.50 8.89 -18.54
N GLN A 48 -4.82 8.20 -19.46
CA GLN A 48 -3.69 8.72 -20.22
C GLN A 48 -3.79 8.23 -21.68
N ASN A 49 -3.78 9.16 -22.63
CA ASN A 49 -3.90 8.86 -24.07
C ASN A 49 -5.13 8.00 -24.45
N GLY A 50 -6.24 8.16 -23.73
CA GLY A 50 -7.48 7.40 -23.96
C GLY A 50 -7.49 5.98 -23.40
N ALA A 51 -6.43 5.57 -22.70
CA ALA A 51 -6.38 4.32 -21.94
C ALA A 51 -6.41 4.59 -20.43
N GLU A 52 -6.95 3.65 -19.66
CA GLU A 52 -6.87 3.69 -18.21
C GLU A 52 -5.52 3.16 -17.74
N VAL A 53 -4.89 3.87 -16.82
CA VAL A 53 -3.53 3.58 -16.37
C VAL A 53 -3.50 3.50 -14.84
N PHE A 54 -2.99 2.38 -14.35
CA PHE A 54 -2.63 2.21 -12.95
C PHE A 54 -1.12 2.36 -12.77
N GLN A 55 -0.72 3.07 -11.72
CA GLN A 55 0.67 3.29 -11.37
C GLN A 55 0.93 2.93 -9.90
N ALA A 56 2.00 2.19 -9.65
CA ALA A 56 2.54 1.89 -8.33
C ALA A 56 4.04 2.24 -8.29
N GLY A 57 4.40 3.31 -7.60
CA GLY A 57 5.75 3.87 -7.67
C GLY A 57 6.13 4.24 -9.12
N ILE A 58 7.18 3.62 -9.64
CA ILE A 58 7.65 3.80 -11.03
C ILE A 58 6.96 2.86 -12.03
N GLN A 59 6.25 1.84 -11.55
CA GLN A 59 5.59 0.85 -12.39
C GLN A 59 4.29 1.43 -12.92
N VAL A 60 4.10 1.40 -14.24
CA VAL A 60 2.94 1.96 -14.93
C VAL A 60 2.39 0.89 -15.87
N VAL A 61 1.09 0.63 -15.79
CA VAL A 61 0.42 -0.43 -16.55
C VAL A 61 -0.93 0.09 -17.06
N GLU A 62 -1.20 -0.11 -18.35
CA GLU A 62 -2.53 0.07 -18.92
C GLU A 62 -3.46 -1.05 -18.42
N VAL A 63 -4.64 -0.67 -17.95
CA VAL A 63 -5.61 -1.59 -17.36
C VAL A 63 -6.98 -1.36 -17.99
N ALA A 64 -7.85 -2.38 -17.94
CA ALA A 64 -9.24 -2.21 -18.38
C ALA A 64 -10.08 -1.46 -17.34
N GLU A 65 -9.75 -1.61 -16.07
CA GLU A 65 -10.43 -1.01 -14.92
C GLU A 65 -9.47 -0.90 -13.72
N LEU A 66 -9.87 -0.18 -12.68
CA LEU A 66 -9.11 -0.06 -11.44
C LEU A 66 -8.83 -1.45 -10.83
N PRO A 67 -7.55 -1.83 -10.60
CA PRO A 67 -7.25 -3.08 -9.91
C PRO A 67 -7.86 -3.09 -8.51
N SER A 68 -8.46 -4.22 -8.11
CA SER A 68 -9.05 -4.34 -6.76
C SER A 68 -8.03 -4.23 -5.62
N LYS A 69 -6.76 -4.57 -5.89
CA LYS A 69 -5.68 -4.50 -4.90
C LYS A 69 -4.28 -4.48 -5.50
N TYR A 70 -3.32 -4.02 -4.71
CA TYR A 70 -1.86 -4.15 -4.91
C TYR A 70 -1.25 -4.87 -3.71
N THR A 71 -0.25 -5.72 -3.92
CA THR A 71 0.43 -6.45 -2.83
C THR A 71 1.92 -6.13 -2.85
N LEU A 72 2.39 -5.52 -1.77
CA LEU A 72 3.81 -5.31 -1.51
C LEU A 72 4.34 -6.50 -0.67
N ALA A 73 5.36 -7.19 -1.17
CA ALA A 73 5.97 -8.30 -0.45
C ALA A 73 7.18 -7.83 0.38
N LEU A 74 7.26 -8.30 1.62
CA LEU A 74 8.43 -8.16 2.48
C LEU A 74 9.00 -9.54 2.75
N VAL A 75 10.30 -9.72 2.49
CA VAL A 75 10.98 -10.99 2.73
C VAL A 75 12.07 -10.78 3.77
N LEU A 76 11.93 -11.44 4.92
CA LEU A 76 12.96 -11.60 5.92
C LEU A 76 13.89 -12.75 5.50
N HIS A 77 15.11 -12.39 5.12
CA HIS A 77 16.15 -13.32 4.71
C HIS A 77 17.15 -13.54 5.85
N GLN A 78 17.40 -14.82 6.18
CA GLN A 78 18.33 -15.26 7.23
C GLN A 78 18.10 -14.58 8.59
N ASP A 79 16.88 -14.12 8.87
CA ASP A 79 16.52 -13.40 10.09
C ASP A 79 17.34 -12.11 10.33
N GLU A 80 18.03 -11.59 9.32
CA GLU A 80 18.92 -10.44 9.46
C GLU A 80 18.56 -9.29 8.51
N GLN A 81 18.05 -9.60 7.33
CA GLN A 81 17.92 -8.64 6.23
C GLN A 81 16.50 -8.64 5.68
N ILE A 82 16.03 -7.47 5.25
CA ILE A 82 14.71 -7.32 4.65
C ILE A 82 14.84 -7.01 3.16
N TRP A 83 14.06 -7.70 2.34
CA TRP A 83 13.94 -7.43 0.92
C TRP A 83 12.54 -6.92 0.61
N VAL A 84 12.48 -5.81 -0.15
CA VAL A 84 11.26 -5.26 -0.74
C VAL A 84 11.60 -4.93 -2.20
N THR A 85 11.36 -5.90 -3.08
CA THR A 85 11.82 -5.89 -4.48
C THR A 85 11.30 -4.71 -5.29
N ASP A 86 10.11 -4.23 -4.94
CA ASP A 86 9.44 -3.11 -5.58
C ASP A 86 10.17 -1.78 -5.36
N TRP A 87 11.02 -1.71 -4.33
CA TRP A 87 11.72 -0.49 -3.93
C TRP A 87 13.22 -0.53 -4.18
N SER A 88 13.84 -1.70 -4.03
CA SER A 88 15.29 -1.85 -4.09
C SER A 88 15.68 -3.27 -4.50
N ASN A 89 16.78 -3.38 -5.26
CA ASN A 89 17.48 -4.63 -5.52
C ASN A 89 18.54 -4.98 -4.46
N LYS A 90 18.60 -4.21 -3.37
CA LYS A 90 19.51 -4.40 -2.23
C LYS A 90 18.72 -4.72 -0.97
N PRO A 91 19.28 -5.53 -0.05
CA PRO A 91 18.71 -5.75 1.27
C PRO A 91 18.71 -4.46 2.10
N LEU A 92 17.72 -4.37 3.00
CA LEU A 92 17.44 -3.23 3.87
C LEU A 92 17.58 -3.64 5.34
N GLN A 93 17.99 -2.69 6.19
CA GLN A 93 17.82 -2.78 7.65
C GLN A 93 16.44 -2.29 8.10
N GLY A 94 15.66 -1.68 7.21
CA GLY A 94 14.37 -1.10 7.56
C GLY A 94 13.94 0.01 6.61
N PHE A 95 12.80 0.59 6.90
CA PHE A 95 12.26 1.72 6.16
C PHE A 95 11.28 2.52 7.02
N ASP A 96 11.09 3.78 6.64
CA ASP A 96 9.99 4.63 7.07
C ASP A 96 9.25 5.06 5.80
N TRP A 97 7.96 4.80 5.69
CA TRP A 97 7.17 5.10 4.49
C TRP A 97 5.75 5.51 4.87
N SER A 98 5.27 6.58 4.23
CA SER A 98 3.89 7.04 4.36
C SER A 98 3.24 7.03 3.00
N VAL A 99 2.00 6.55 2.91
CA VAL A 99 1.20 6.56 1.69
C VAL A 99 -0.25 6.90 2.02
N GLY A 100 -0.76 7.97 1.42
CA GLY A 100 -2.03 8.56 1.82
C GLY A 100 -2.05 8.92 3.31
N LYS A 101 -3.00 8.35 4.05
CA LYS A 101 -3.14 8.54 5.51
C LYS A 101 -2.37 7.52 6.36
N HIS A 102 -1.73 6.54 5.72
CA HIS A 102 -1.12 5.40 6.39
C HIS A 102 0.38 5.59 6.57
N SER A 103 0.90 5.08 7.68
CA SER A 103 2.32 5.14 8.05
C SER A 103 2.85 3.74 8.36
N PHE A 104 4.02 3.45 7.82
CA PHE A 104 4.72 2.18 7.96
C PHE A 104 6.15 2.44 8.40
N LYS A 105 6.59 1.77 9.45
CA LYS A 105 7.98 1.79 9.87
C LYS A 105 8.44 0.39 10.21
N LEU A 106 9.41 -0.13 9.47
CA LEU A 106 10.07 -1.39 9.78
C LEU A 106 11.46 -1.08 10.35
N SER A 107 11.74 -1.56 11.55
CA SER A 107 13.03 -1.40 12.20
C SER A 107 13.35 -2.57 13.12
N LYS A 108 14.59 -2.61 13.63
CA LYS A 108 14.90 -3.49 14.75
C LYS A 108 14.03 -3.13 15.96
N ASN A 109 13.49 -4.15 16.62
CA ASN A 109 12.69 -4.03 17.82
C ASN A 109 13.60 -3.70 18.99
N THR A 110 13.29 -2.61 19.68
CA THR A 110 13.98 -2.17 20.89
C THR A 110 13.17 -2.43 22.16
N ASP A 111 11.93 -2.93 22.03
CA ASP A 111 11.09 -3.26 23.19
C ASP A 111 11.48 -4.66 23.74
N PRO A 112 12.01 -4.73 24.98
CA PRO A 112 12.41 -5.99 25.60
C PRO A 112 11.27 -7.00 25.70
N LYS A 113 10.01 -6.54 25.82
CA LYS A 113 8.84 -7.41 25.94
C LYS A 113 8.63 -8.32 24.72
N TYR A 114 9.10 -7.88 23.56
CA TYR A 114 8.87 -8.56 22.28
C TYR A 114 10.16 -9.07 21.64
N GLN A 115 11.30 -8.96 22.31
CA GLN A 115 12.61 -9.33 21.76
C GLN A 115 12.66 -10.79 21.29
N ASP A 116 12.17 -11.73 22.11
CA ASP A 116 12.16 -13.17 21.78
C ASP A 116 11.05 -13.57 20.79
N LYS A 117 10.08 -12.68 20.56
CA LYS A 117 8.93 -12.92 19.68
C LYS A 117 9.13 -12.34 18.28
N ALA A 118 9.99 -11.33 18.17
CA ALA A 118 10.30 -10.66 16.93
C ALA A 118 11.32 -11.50 16.14
N ARG A 119 10.85 -12.29 15.18
CA ARG A 119 11.77 -13.02 14.30
C ARG A 119 12.69 -12.04 13.58
N GLY A 120 14.00 -12.34 13.62
CA GLY A 120 15.05 -11.43 13.16
C GLY A 120 15.14 -10.10 13.91
N GLY A 121 14.49 -10.00 15.06
CA GLY A 121 14.40 -8.78 15.85
C GLY A 121 13.70 -7.64 15.11
N TYR A 122 12.83 -7.89 14.14
CA TYR A 122 12.15 -6.84 13.38
C TYR A 122 10.73 -6.57 13.89
N VAL A 123 10.34 -5.30 13.90
CA VAL A 123 8.95 -4.84 14.14
C VAL A 123 8.52 -3.91 13.02
N LEU A 124 7.34 -4.19 12.45
CA LEU A 124 6.63 -3.28 11.55
C LEU A 124 5.59 -2.52 12.37
N MET A 125 5.79 -1.22 12.53
CA MET A 125 4.74 -0.32 13.02
C MET A 125 3.88 0.09 11.83
N PHE A 126 2.59 -0.25 11.88
CA PHE A 126 1.58 0.21 10.94
C PHE A 126 0.52 1.01 11.71
N ASP A 127 0.44 2.33 11.45
CA ASP A 127 -0.45 3.26 12.16
C ASP A 127 -0.44 3.06 13.69
N ASN A 128 0.78 3.05 14.25
CA ASN A 128 1.05 2.82 15.68
C ASN A 128 0.72 1.41 16.21
N THR A 129 0.31 0.48 15.36
CA THR A 129 0.10 -0.93 15.74
C THR A 129 1.34 -1.74 15.39
N PRO A 130 1.94 -2.48 16.34
CA PRO A 130 3.10 -3.32 16.07
C PRO A 130 2.71 -4.66 15.43
N TYR A 131 3.47 -5.05 14.42
CA TYR A 131 3.39 -6.33 13.72
C TYR A 131 4.76 -7.00 13.71
N PHE A 132 4.76 -8.31 13.95
CA PHE A 132 5.96 -9.13 14.02
C PHE A 132 5.90 -10.25 13.00
N PHE A 133 7.03 -10.55 12.35
CA PHE A 133 7.11 -11.65 11.41
C PHE A 133 6.77 -12.99 12.09
N HIS A 134 5.77 -13.69 11.56
CA HIS A 134 5.49 -15.08 11.91
C HIS A 134 6.27 -16.05 11.00
N LYS A 135 6.43 -15.67 9.73
CA LYS A 135 7.15 -16.43 8.68
C LYS A 135 8.21 -15.52 8.03
N ASN A 136 9.01 -16.08 7.11
CA ASN A 136 9.99 -15.31 6.34
C ASN A 136 9.34 -14.29 5.39
N MET A 137 8.05 -14.44 5.06
CA MET A 137 7.36 -13.57 4.12
C MET A 137 6.17 -12.91 4.81
N ALA A 138 6.08 -11.60 4.63
CA ALA A 138 4.92 -10.79 4.98
C ALA A 138 4.44 -10.02 3.75
N GLN A 139 3.19 -9.57 3.80
CA GLN A 139 2.57 -8.81 2.71
C GLN A 139 1.82 -7.61 3.27
N ILE A 140 1.91 -6.49 2.57
CA ILE A 140 1.04 -5.32 2.76
C ILE A 140 0.13 -5.26 1.55
N LYS A 141 -1.15 -5.54 1.76
CA LYS A 141 -2.16 -5.52 0.71
C LYS A 141 -2.93 -4.21 0.79
N PHE A 142 -2.89 -3.45 -0.30
CA PHE A 142 -3.65 -2.24 -0.50
C PHE A 142 -4.88 -2.60 -1.31
N HIS A 143 -6.06 -2.43 -0.74
CA HIS A 143 -7.31 -2.51 -1.48
C HIS A 143 -7.68 -1.11 -1.98
N PHE A 144 -8.21 -1.05 -3.19
CA PHE A 144 -8.60 0.22 -3.80
C PHE A 144 -10.10 0.33 -3.95
N ASP A 145 -10.58 1.56 -3.85
CA ASP A 145 -11.89 1.97 -4.31
C ASP A 145 -11.75 3.23 -5.17
N LYS A 146 -12.90 3.82 -5.49
CA LYS A 146 -13.00 5.03 -6.30
C LYS A 146 -12.24 6.24 -5.71
N ASP A 147 -12.01 6.28 -4.40
CA ASP A 147 -11.38 7.40 -3.70
C ASP A 147 -9.89 7.15 -3.39
N GLY A 148 -9.35 5.96 -3.73
CA GLY A 148 -7.95 5.60 -3.54
C GLY A 148 -7.77 4.33 -2.72
N VAL A 149 -6.90 4.38 -1.71
CA VAL A 149 -6.69 3.24 -0.79
C VAL A 149 -7.82 3.20 0.22
N SER A 150 -8.67 2.17 0.12
CA SER A 150 -9.82 1.97 1.00
C SER A 150 -9.46 1.18 2.26
N GLU A 151 -8.59 0.19 2.11
CA GLU A 151 -8.15 -0.69 3.19
C GLU A 151 -6.69 -1.12 2.99
N VAL A 152 -5.98 -1.27 4.11
CA VAL A 152 -4.66 -1.88 4.17
C VAL A 152 -4.71 -3.10 5.07
N ARG A 153 -4.23 -4.25 4.56
CA ARG A 153 -4.11 -5.48 5.34
C ARG A 153 -2.66 -5.92 5.44
N ILE A 154 -2.24 -6.27 6.65
CA ILE A 154 -0.94 -6.88 6.91
C ILE A 154 -1.15 -8.39 7.05
N GLU A 155 -0.44 -9.18 6.24
CA GLU A 155 -0.47 -10.64 6.28
C GLU A 155 0.92 -11.23 6.49
N GLY A 156 0.99 -12.47 7.01
CA GLY A 156 2.27 -13.13 7.33
C GLY A 156 2.96 -12.61 8.61
N MET A 157 2.30 -11.69 9.32
CA MET A 157 2.71 -11.14 10.60
C MET A 157 1.62 -11.31 11.65
N PHE A 158 1.98 -11.19 12.91
CA PHE A 158 1.05 -11.20 14.04
C PHE A 158 1.16 -9.93 14.87
N THR A 159 0.07 -9.54 15.52
CA THR A 159 0.02 -8.45 16.51
C THR A 159 -0.14 -9.06 17.91
N PRO A 160 0.67 -8.67 18.91
CA PRO A 160 0.51 -9.21 20.25
C PRO A 160 -0.80 -8.75 20.90
N GLY A 161 -1.54 -9.68 21.49
CA GLY A 161 -2.77 -9.36 22.24
C GLY A 161 -4.05 -9.32 21.41
N ARG A 162 -4.02 -9.82 20.17
CA ARG A 162 -5.19 -10.14 19.36
C ARG A 162 -5.11 -11.57 18.84
#